data_AF-A0A928ZBZ4-F1
#
_entry.id   AF-A0A928ZBZ4-F1
#
_cell.length_a   1.000
_cell.length_b   1.000
_cell.length_c   1.000
_cell.angle_alpha   90.00
_cell.angle_beta   90.00
_cell.angle_gamma   90.00
#
_symmetry.space_group_name_H-M   'P 1'
#
loop_
_entity.id
_entity.type
_entity.pdbx_description
1 polymer ?
#
loop_
_entity_poly.entity_id
_entity_poly.type
_entity_poly.pdbx_seq_one_letter_code
_entity_poly.pdbx_strand_id
1 'polypeptide(L)'
;MSDHKEQLGSLADSIPYLLKITRSYWSGLFHCHQVDHLPKTNNDLEQVFGSFRHHSRRTTGRKKAPASTLIRGSSRLIATVVTRIKTFTARDLATVDLVSWRDRRSHLEQLRHTRLQQRRFRRDPENYLLELETKLIQSILPH
;
A
#
# COMPACT_ATOMS: atom_id res chain seq x y z
N MET A 1 -3.94 37.26 -19.01
CA MET A 1 -4.28 35.83 -19.25
C MET A 1 -5.78 35.65 -19.56
N SER A 2 -6.38 36.48 -20.42
CA SER A 2 -7.84 36.44 -20.67
C SER A 2 -8.24 35.97 -22.07
N ASP A 3 -7.33 35.93 -23.05
CA ASP A 3 -7.68 35.72 -24.46
C ASP A 3 -7.68 34.24 -24.92
N HIS A 4 -7.26 33.30 -24.09
CA HIS A 4 -7.21 31.88 -24.49
C HIS A 4 -8.47 31.08 -24.12
N LYS A 5 -9.42 31.65 -23.36
CA LYS A 5 -10.57 30.92 -22.83
C LYS A 5 -11.50 30.38 -23.92
N GLU A 6 -11.73 31.13 -25.00
CA GLU A 6 -12.61 30.70 -26.10
C GLU A 6 -12.04 29.52 -26.90
N GLN A 7 -10.71 29.44 -27.07
CA GLN A 7 -10.06 28.31 -27.76
C GLN A 7 -10.07 27.00 -26.96
N LEU A 8 -10.27 27.08 -25.64
CA LEU A 8 -10.15 25.94 -24.74
C LEU A 8 -11.45 25.16 -24.56
N GLY A 9 -12.60 25.70 -24.98
CA GLY A 9 -13.90 25.05 -24.87
C GLY A 9 -14.16 24.51 -23.46
N SER A 10 -14.58 23.24 -23.35
CA SER A 10 -14.85 22.56 -22.07
C SER A 10 -13.63 22.42 -21.15
N LEU A 11 -12.41 22.60 -21.65
CA LEU A 11 -11.19 22.53 -20.86
C LEU A 11 -10.96 23.80 -20.03
N ALA A 12 -11.57 24.93 -20.42
CA ALA A 12 -11.43 26.21 -19.72
C ALA A 12 -11.84 26.10 -18.23
N ASP A 13 -12.87 25.31 -17.94
CA ASP A 13 -13.36 25.08 -16.57
C ASP A 13 -12.40 24.20 -15.75
N SER A 14 -11.58 23.38 -16.41
CA SER A 14 -10.61 22.49 -15.75
C SER A 14 -9.29 23.20 -15.42
N ILE A 15 -8.97 24.33 -16.06
CA ILE A 15 -7.70 25.04 -15.87
C ILE A 15 -7.45 25.46 -14.42
N PRO A 16 -8.42 26.06 -13.69
CA PRO A 16 -8.19 26.43 -12.29
C PRO A 16 -7.81 25.23 -11.42
N TYR A 17 -8.43 24.08 -11.68
CA TYR A 17 -8.14 22.83 -10.97
C TYR A 17 -6.74 22.29 -11.32
N LEU A 18 -6.36 22.29 -12.59
CA LEU A 18 -5.01 21.89 -13.02
C LEU A 18 -3.94 22.79 -12.38
N LEU A 19 -4.10 24.11 -12.45
CA LEU A 19 -3.17 25.05 -11.83
C LEU A 19 -3.07 24.84 -10.31
N LYS A 20 -4.19 24.58 -9.63
CA LYS A 20 -4.22 24.27 -8.20
C LYS A 20 -3.42 23.01 -7.88
N ILE A 21 -3.65 21.92 -8.61
CA ILE A 21 -2.93 20.66 -8.41
C ILE A 21 -1.45 20.84 -8.70
N THR A 22 -1.10 21.45 -9.84
CA THR A 22 0.30 21.67 -10.22
C THR A 22 1.06 22.47 -9.15
N ARG A 23 0.44 23.52 -8.57
CA ARG A 23 1.03 24.27 -7.46
C ARG A 23 1.17 23.42 -6.19
N SER A 24 0.16 22.62 -5.85
CA SER A 24 0.19 21.76 -4.66
C SER A 24 1.30 20.71 -4.72
N TYR A 25 1.60 20.18 -5.91
CA TYR A 25 2.65 19.16 -6.11
C TYR A 25 3.99 19.76 -6.55
N TRP A 26 4.10 21.08 -6.69
CA TRP A 26 5.26 21.75 -7.30
C TRP A 26 6.59 21.33 -6.68
N SER A 27 6.66 21.23 -5.35
CA SER A 27 7.87 20.84 -4.62
C SER A 27 8.36 19.42 -4.92
N GLY A 28 7.46 18.52 -5.36
CA GLY A 28 7.79 17.14 -5.73
C GLY A 28 7.72 16.87 -7.23
N LEU A 29 7.25 17.83 -8.04
CA LEU A 29 7.17 17.68 -9.49
C LEU A 29 8.60 17.73 -10.08
N PHE A 30 8.85 16.90 -11.10
CA PHE A 30 10.14 16.89 -11.83
C PHE A 30 11.40 16.58 -11.01
N HIS A 31 11.26 16.09 -9.77
CA HIS A 31 12.41 15.70 -8.93
C HIS A 31 13.27 14.58 -9.57
N CYS A 32 12.68 13.81 -10.51
CA CYS A 32 13.39 12.85 -11.35
C CYS A 32 14.48 13.46 -12.25
N HIS A 33 14.50 14.78 -12.43
CA HIS A 33 15.58 15.48 -13.12
C HIS A 33 16.74 15.89 -12.20
N GLN A 34 16.53 15.85 -10.88
CA GLN A 34 17.50 16.28 -9.87
C GLN A 34 18.18 15.09 -9.17
N VAL A 35 17.58 13.91 -9.24
CA VAL A 35 18.10 12.68 -8.61
C VAL A 35 18.55 11.72 -9.69
N ASP A 36 19.85 11.43 -9.70
CA ASP A 36 20.41 10.43 -10.60
C ASP A 36 19.71 9.08 -10.41
N HIS A 37 19.46 8.40 -11.53
CA HIS A 37 18.78 7.10 -11.61
C HIS A 37 17.31 7.07 -11.17
N LEU A 38 16.68 8.21 -10.84
CA LEU A 38 15.24 8.25 -10.61
C LEU A 38 14.49 8.25 -11.96
N PRO A 39 13.66 7.25 -12.26
CA PRO A 39 12.98 7.18 -13.56
C PRO A 39 12.07 8.38 -13.81
N LYS A 40 12.08 8.89 -15.05
CA LYS A 40 11.22 10.02 -15.47
C LYS A 40 9.73 9.68 -15.46
N THR A 41 9.41 8.39 -15.57
CA THR A 41 8.04 7.88 -15.62
C THR A 41 7.86 6.75 -14.62
N ASN A 42 6.66 6.61 -14.08
CA ASN A 42 6.27 5.50 -13.20
C ASN A 42 5.70 4.29 -13.98
N ASN A 43 5.72 4.29 -15.32
CA ASN A 43 5.10 3.26 -16.16
C ASN A 43 5.48 1.83 -15.77
N ASP A 44 6.76 1.58 -15.49
CA ASP A 44 7.22 0.25 -15.08
C ASP A 44 6.61 -0.18 -13.74
N LEU A 45 6.50 0.75 -12.78
CA LEU A 45 5.80 0.50 -11.52
C LEU A 45 4.31 0.22 -11.76
N GLU A 46 3.66 1.00 -12.61
CA GLU A 46 2.25 0.79 -12.97
C GLU A 46 2.04 -0.58 -13.62
N GLN A 47 2.93 -0.99 -14.51
CA GLN A 47 2.92 -2.31 -15.14
C GLN A 47 3.12 -3.42 -14.11
N VAL A 48 4.08 -3.29 -13.19
CA VAL A 48 4.32 -4.23 -12.09
C VAL A 48 3.08 -4.37 -11.21
N PHE A 49 2.48 -3.26 -10.79
CA PHE A 49 1.26 -3.27 -9.97
C PHE A 49 0.03 -3.78 -10.74
N GLY A 50 -0.06 -3.50 -12.04
CA GLY A 50 -1.09 -4.06 -12.93
C GLY A 50 -1.01 -5.58 -12.99
N SER A 51 0.19 -6.09 -13.23
CA SER A 51 0.47 -7.52 -13.30
C SER A 51 0.20 -8.25 -11.98
N PHE A 52 0.61 -7.65 -10.85
CA PHE A 52 0.32 -8.17 -9.52
C PHE A 52 -1.19 -8.24 -9.22
N ARG A 53 -1.95 -7.20 -9.57
CA ARG A 53 -3.42 -7.18 -9.43
C ARG A 53 -4.08 -8.23 -10.31
N HIS A 54 -3.61 -8.39 -11.54
CA HIS A 54 -4.12 -9.42 -12.46
C HIS A 54 -3.94 -10.82 -11.88
N HIS A 55 -2.72 -11.16 -11.43
CA HIS A 55 -2.45 -12.47 -10.83
C HIS A 55 -3.26 -12.69 -9.55
N SER A 56 -3.29 -11.68 -8.67
CA SER A 56 -4.09 -11.73 -7.43
C SER A 56 -5.57 -12.01 -7.71
N ARG A 57 -6.13 -11.46 -8.79
CA ARG A 57 -7.52 -11.72 -9.20
C ARG A 57 -7.71 -13.17 -9.64
N ARG A 58 -6.77 -13.75 -10.40
CA ARG A 58 -6.87 -15.16 -10.83
C ARG A 58 -6.80 -16.13 -9.67
N THR A 59 -5.97 -15.85 -8.66
CA THR A 59 -5.82 -16.73 -7.49
C THR A 59 -6.99 -16.56 -6.50
N THR A 60 -7.53 -15.35 -6.33
CA THR A 60 -8.51 -15.05 -5.27
C THR A 60 -9.94 -14.81 -5.75
N GLY A 61 -10.16 -14.68 -7.06
CA GLY A 61 -11.44 -14.28 -7.66
C GLY A 61 -11.84 -12.81 -7.43
N ARG A 62 -11.08 -12.04 -6.64
CA ARG A 62 -11.49 -10.68 -6.23
C ARG A 62 -11.03 -9.60 -7.21
N LYS A 63 -11.97 -8.80 -7.71
CA LYS A 63 -11.68 -7.64 -8.59
C LYS A 63 -10.87 -6.55 -7.88
N LYS A 64 -11.27 -6.24 -6.64
CA LYS A 64 -10.58 -5.30 -5.75
C LYS A 64 -9.54 -6.05 -4.93
N ALA A 65 -8.35 -5.47 -4.80
CA ALA A 65 -7.34 -6.02 -3.91
C ALA A 65 -7.89 -6.05 -2.47
N PRO A 66 -7.87 -7.20 -1.78
CA PRO A 66 -8.33 -7.26 -0.40
C PRO A 66 -7.42 -6.40 0.49
N ALA A 67 -7.92 -5.92 1.62
CA ALA A 67 -7.11 -5.16 2.58
C ALA A 67 -5.83 -5.91 3.04
N SER A 68 -5.84 -7.25 2.98
CA SER A 68 -4.67 -8.09 3.23
C SER A 68 -3.51 -7.89 2.24
N THR A 69 -3.78 -7.31 1.07
CA THR A 69 -2.75 -6.87 0.14
C THR A 69 -1.92 -5.73 0.71
N LEU A 70 -2.47 -4.84 1.55
CA LEU A 70 -1.67 -3.79 2.19
C LEU A 70 -0.78 -4.38 3.29
N ILE A 71 -1.31 -5.34 4.05
CA ILE A 71 -0.56 -6.00 5.13
C ILE A 71 0.61 -6.80 4.55
N ARG A 72 0.34 -7.66 3.57
CA ARG A 72 1.35 -8.60 3.02
C ARG A 72 1.99 -8.11 1.72
N GLY A 73 1.63 -6.93 1.23
CA GLY A 73 2.01 -6.43 -0.10
C GLY A 73 3.51 -6.25 -0.25
N SER A 74 4.16 -5.74 0.79
CA SER A 74 5.62 -5.54 0.83
C SER A 74 6.41 -6.85 0.69
N SER A 75 5.81 -8.00 1.00
CA SER A 75 6.43 -9.33 0.77
C SER A 75 5.86 -10.03 -0.46
N ARG A 76 4.54 -9.96 -0.70
CA ARG A 76 3.88 -10.63 -1.84
C ARG A 76 4.22 -10.00 -3.17
N LEU A 77 4.35 -8.67 -3.24
CA LEU A 77 4.72 -7.98 -4.47
C LEU A 77 6.13 -8.40 -4.91
N ILE A 78 7.09 -8.32 -3.97
CA ILE A 78 8.47 -8.76 -4.21
C ILE A 78 8.50 -10.23 -4.60
N ALA A 79 7.84 -11.11 -3.86
CA ALA A 79 7.76 -12.52 -4.23
C ALA A 79 7.19 -12.71 -5.64
N THR A 80 6.12 -12.00 -6.01
CA THR A 80 5.50 -12.09 -7.35
C THR A 80 6.43 -11.63 -8.46
N VAL A 81 7.26 -10.60 -8.20
CA VAL A 81 8.25 -10.11 -9.17
C VAL A 81 9.40 -11.11 -9.28
N VAL A 82 9.99 -11.50 -8.16
CA VAL A 82 11.19 -12.34 -8.15
C VAL A 82 10.90 -13.76 -8.65
N THR A 83 9.74 -14.34 -8.37
CA THR A 83 9.36 -15.68 -8.88
C THR A 83 9.11 -15.71 -10.39
N ARG A 84 8.99 -14.55 -11.05
CA ARG A 84 8.97 -14.46 -12.52
C ARG A 84 10.36 -14.40 -13.12
N ILE A 85 11.32 -13.87 -12.37
CA ILE A 85 12.71 -13.75 -12.80
C ILE A 85 13.41 -15.10 -12.64
N LYS A 86 13.13 -15.82 -11.55
CA LYS A 86 13.69 -17.16 -11.32
C LYS A 86 12.73 -18.05 -10.54
N THR A 87 12.91 -19.36 -10.71
CA THR A 87 12.32 -20.35 -9.82
C THR A 87 13.16 -20.48 -8.55
N PHE A 88 12.53 -20.85 -7.45
CA PHE A 88 13.21 -21.13 -6.18
C PHE A 88 13.05 -22.61 -5.84
N THR A 89 14.17 -23.26 -5.58
CA THR A 89 14.22 -24.63 -5.04
C THR A 89 14.13 -24.61 -3.52
N ALA A 90 13.86 -25.77 -2.90
CA ALA A 90 13.91 -25.90 -1.45
C ALA A 90 15.30 -25.54 -0.88
N ARG A 91 16.38 -25.85 -1.60
CA ARG A 91 17.75 -25.50 -1.21
C ARG A 91 17.96 -23.98 -1.20
N ASP A 92 17.42 -23.26 -2.17
CA ASP A 92 17.49 -21.79 -2.19
C ASP A 92 16.81 -21.18 -0.96
N LEU A 93 15.63 -21.70 -0.60
CA LEU A 93 14.88 -21.23 0.56
C LEU A 93 15.54 -21.59 1.90
N ALA A 94 16.31 -22.68 1.94
CA ALA A 94 17.03 -23.11 3.14
C ALA A 94 18.21 -22.18 3.52
N THR A 95 18.69 -21.34 2.58
CA THR A 95 19.77 -20.37 2.83
C THR A 95 19.30 -19.08 3.51
N VAL A 96 17.98 -18.90 3.68
CA VAL A 96 17.40 -17.69 4.25
C VAL A 96 17.75 -17.60 5.74
N ASP A 97 18.21 -16.43 6.16
CA ASP A 97 18.39 -16.13 7.58
C ASP A 97 17.06 -16.25 8.34
N LEU A 98 17.03 -17.19 9.27
CA LEU A 98 15.84 -17.50 10.07
C LEU A 98 15.46 -16.36 11.00
N VAL A 99 16.42 -15.57 11.49
CA VAL A 99 16.14 -14.43 12.38
C VAL A 99 15.41 -13.35 11.60
N SER A 100 15.99 -12.89 10.48
CA SER A 100 15.35 -11.92 9.57
C SER A 100 13.98 -12.38 9.10
N TRP A 101 13.81 -13.69 8.82
CA TRP A 101 12.50 -14.23 8.44
C TRP A 101 11.47 -14.15 9.57
N ARG A 102 11.85 -14.49 10.81
CA ARG A 102 10.97 -14.39 11.99
C ARG A 102 10.58 -12.94 12.26
N ASP A 103 11.53 -12.01 12.19
CA ASP A 103 11.27 -10.59 12.39
C ASP A 103 10.31 -10.05 11.34
N ARG A 104 10.55 -10.38 10.06
CA ARG A 104 9.63 -10.00 8.99
C ARG A 104 8.24 -10.57 9.20
N ARG A 105 8.14 -11.83 9.65
CA ARG A 105 6.84 -12.48 9.93
C ARG A 105 6.13 -11.81 11.11
N SER A 106 6.85 -11.48 12.17
CA SER A 106 6.33 -10.77 13.34
C SER A 106 5.76 -9.40 12.95
N HIS A 107 6.51 -8.63 12.16
CA HIS A 107 6.06 -7.34 11.65
C HIS A 107 4.77 -7.44 10.83
N LEU A 108 4.66 -8.44 9.95
CA LEU A 108 3.44 -8.68 9.17
C LEU A 108 2.23 -9.06 10.05
N GLU A 109 2.46 -9.81 11.13
CA GLU A 109 1.39 -10.15 12.08
C GLU A 109 0.98 -8.95 12.94
N GLN A 110 1.90 -8.06 13.32
CA GLN A 110 1.56 -6.79 13.98
C GLN A 110 0.65 -5.94 13.08
N LEU A 111 1.01 -5.76 11.81
CA LEU A 111 0.18 -5.05 10.84
C LEU A 111 -1.20 -5.71 10.66
N ARG A 112 -1.25 -7.04 10.64
CA ARG A 112 -2.52 -7.79 10.59
C ARG A 112 -3.35 -7.53 11.83
N HIS A 113 -2.75 -7.59 13.01
CA HIS A 113 -3.42 -7.35 14.29
C HIS A 113 -4.03 -5.95 14.32
N THR A 114 -3.26 -4.90 14.00
CA THR A 114 -3.75 -3.52 13.93
C THR A 114 -4.95 -3.37 13.00
N ARG A 115 -4.94 -4.04 11.84
CA ARG A 115 -6.09 -4.01 10.92
C ARG A 115 -7.30 -4.76 11.45
N LEU A 116 -7.10 -5.86 12.16
CA LEU A 116 -8.20 -6.58 12.82
C LEU A 116 -8.82 -5.72 13.92
N GLN A 117 -8.01 -5.03 14.72
CA GLN A 117 -8.48 -4.09 15.75
C GLN A 117 -9.30 -2.95 15.13
N GLN A 118 -8.77 -2.30 14.08
CA GLN A 118 -9.53 -1.28 13.33
C GLN A 118 -10.85 -1.80 12.78
N ARG A 119 -10.87 -3.04 12.26
CA ARG A 119 -12.10 -3.66 11.73
C ARG A 119 -13.10 -3.96 12.86
N ARG A 120 -12.64 -4.42 14.02
CA ARG A 120 -13.49 -4.68 15.19
C ARG A 120 -14.13 -3.39 15.68
N PHE A 121 -13.31 -2.35 15.89
CA PHE A 121 -13.79 -1.02 16.26
C PHE A 121 -14.84 -0.48 15.28
N ARG A 122 -14.58 -0.55 13.96
CA ARG A 122 -15.55 -0.09 12.96
C ARG A 122 -16.85 -0.90 12.91
N ARG A 123 -16.85 -2.14 13.40
CA ARG A 123 -18.03 -3.00 13.41
C ARG A 123 -18.94 -2.64 14.58
N ASP A 124 -18.35 -2.40 15.74
CA ASP A 124 -19.06 -2.11 16.98
C ASP A 124 -18.13 -1.30 17.90
N PRO A 125 -18.16 0.04 17.79
CA PRO A 125 -17.26 0.90 18.56
C PRO A 125 -17.49 0.83 20.07
N GLU A 126 -18.75 0.75 20.49
CA GLU A 126 -19.12 0.82 21.92
C GLU A 126 -18.64 -0.42 22.66
N ASN A 127 -19.00 -1.62 22.17
CA ASN A 127 -18.55 -2.85 22.81
C ASN A 127 -17.03 -3.01 22.73
N TYR A 128 -16.40 -2.53 21.64
CA TYR A 128 -14.95 -2.55 21.53
C TYR A 128 -14.26 -1.72 22.61
N LEU A 129 -14.77 -0.51 22.90
CA LEU A 129 -14.22 0.35 23.95
C LEU A 129 -14.48 -0.24 25.34
N LEU A 130 -15.68 -0.77 25.58
CA LEU A 130 -16.03 -1.45 26.85
C LEU A 130 -15.10 -2.65 27.14
N GLU A 131 -14.81 -3.47 26.13
CA GLU A 131 -13.85 -4.58 26.26
C GLU A 131 -12.43 -4.09 26.60
N LEU A 132 -12.02 -2.94 26.08
CA LEU A 132 -10.71 -2.35 26.38
C LEU A 132 -10.65 -1.79 27.80
N GLU A 133 -11.69 -1.08 28.24
CA GLU A 133 -11.81 -0.58 29.61
C GLU A 133 -11.79 -1.72 30.63
N THR A 134 -12.56 -2.78 30.37
CA THR A 134 -12.61 -3.97 31.24
C THR A 134 -11.23 -4.60 31.39
N LYS A 135 -10.49 -4.76 30.29
CA LYS A 135 -9.11 -5.31 30.32
C LYS A 135 -8.14 -4.41 31.07
N LEU A 136 -8.26 -3.10 30.91
CA LEU A 136 -7.43 -2.13 31.63
C LEU A 136 -7.67 -2.23 33.13
N ILE A 137 -8.94 -2.26 33.56
CA ILE A 137 -9.31 -2.42 34.97
C ILE A 137 -8.74 -3.74 35.53
N GLN A 138 -8.90 -4.84 34.79
CA GLN A 138 -8.35 -6.15 35.17
C GLN A 138 -6.83 -6.16 35.29
N SER A 139 -6.10 -5.43 34.44
CA SER A 139 -4.63 -5.36 34.50
C SER A 139 -4.08 -4.55 35.68
N ILE A 140 -4.90 -3.72 36.31
CA ILE A 140 -4.53 -2.85 37.44
C ILE A 140 -4.78 -3.56 38.78
N LEU A 141 -5.64 -4.59 38.81
CA LEU A 141 -5.92 -5.34 40.03
C LEU A 141 -4.77 -6.30 40.37
N PRO A 142 -4.33 -6.37 41.65
CA PRO A 142 -3.35 -7.38 42.08
C PRO A 142 -3.94 -8.79 41.93
N HIS A 143 -3.09 -9.73 41.51
CA HIS A 143 -3.44 -11.15 41.34
C HIS A 143 -3.87 -11.84 42.63
#